data_AF-A0A2E8LE65-F1
#
_entry.id   AF-A0A2E8LE65-F1
#
_cell.length_a   1.000
_cell.length_b   1.000
_cell.length_c   1.000
_cell.angle_alpha   90.00
_cell.angle_beta   90.00
_cell.angle_gamma   90.00
#
_symmetry.space_group_name_H-M   'P 1'
#
loop_
_entity.id
_entity.type
_entity.pdbx_description
1 polymer ?
#
loop_
_entity_poly.entity_id
_entity_poly.type
_entity_poly.pdbx_seq_one_letter_code
_entity_poly.pdbx_strand_id
1 'polypeptide(L)' 'MPVLTASITSDVLYPPYQQAAIHEAITAGGGSCEYHVVESPQGHDGFLLESGILGPLIADTLLRAAKETAE' A
#
# COMPACT_ATOMS: atom_id res chain seq x y z
N MET A 1 -5.51 5.69 12.59
CA MET A 1 -5.25 4.37 12.00
C MET A 1 -4.46 4.58 10.72
N PRO A 2 -3.22 4.08 10.64
CA PRO A 2 -2.39 4.20 9.44
C PRO A 2 -2.91 3.29 8.33
N VAL A 3 -2.83 3.77 7.09
CA VAL A 3 -3.21 3.03 5.89
C VAL A 3 -2.01 2.90 4.96
N LEU A 4 -1.86 1.76 4.30
CA LEU A 4 -0.90 1.53 3.23
C LEU A 4 -1.66 1.17 1.95
N THR A 5 -1.29 1.82 0.86
CA THR A 5 -1.66 1.44 -0.50
C THR A 5 -0.39 1.08 -1.27
N ALA A 6 -0.47 0.05 -2.10
CA ALA A 6 0.66 -0.37 -2.92
C ALA A 6 0.19 -0.78 -4.33
N SER A 7 0.96 -0.43 -5.35
CA SER A 7 0.71 -0.83 -6.74
C SER A 7 1.85 -1.68 -7.27
N ILE A 8 1.52 -2.58 -8.20
CA ILE A 8 2.51 -3.24 -9.07
C ILE A 8 2.44 -2.55 -10.44
N THR A 9 3.58 -2.13 -10.99
CA THR A 9 3.57 -1.32 -12.24
C THR A 9 2.98 -2.04 -13.45
N SER A 10 3.06 -3.38 -13.47
CA SER A 10 2.48 -4.21 -14.53
C SER A 10 1.06 -4.69 -14.26
N ASP A 11 0.41 -4.29 -13.15
CA ASP A 11 -0.98 -4.67 -12.89
C ASP A 11 -1.92 -3.99 -13.90
N VAL A 12 -2.62 -4.82 -14.68
CA VAL A 12 -3.62 -4.38 -15.66
C VAL A 12 -5.06 -4.53 -15.17
N LEU A 13 -5.28 -5.32 -14.11
CA LEU A 13 -6.60 -5.50 -13.51
C LEU A 13 -6.92 -4.33 -12.57
N TYR A 14 -5.94 -3.95 -11.75
CA TYR A 14 -6.00 -2.84 -10.81
C TYR A 14 -4.81 -1.91 -11.03
N PRO A 15 -4.82 -1.11 -12.11
CA PRO A 15 -3.68 -0.29 -12.51
C PRO A 15 -3.29 0.76 -11.46
N PRO A 16 -2.01 1.19 -11.42
CA PRO A 16 -1.47 2.01 -10.32
C PRO A 16 -2.26 3.27 -9.96
N TYR A 17 -2.88 3.92 -10.94
CA TYR A 17 -3.69 5.12 -10.69
C TYR A 17 -4.86 4.86 -9.74
N GLN A 18 -5.35 3.63 -9.63
CA GLN A 18 -6.47 3.29 -8.74
C GLN A 18 -6.04 3.33 -7.28
N GLN A 19 -4.85 2.83 -6.93
CA GLN A 19 -4.33 2.92 -5.57
C GLN A 19 -3.89 4.34 -5.23
N ALA A 20 -3.33 5.08 -6.20
CA ALA A 20 -3.06 6.51 -6.03
C ALA A 20 -4.35 7.27 -5.69
N ALA A 21 -5.47 6.99 -6.36
CA ALA A 21 -6.76 7.61 -6.07
C ALA A 21 -7.27 7.26 -4.65
N ILE A 22 -7.04 6.04 -4.16
CA ILE A 22 -7.37 5.67 -2.77
C ILE A 22 -6.52 6.47 -1.78
N HIS A 23 -5.21 6.57 -2.03
CA HIS A 23 -4.30 7.38 -1.21
C HIS A 23 -4.74 8.85 -1.15
N GLU A 24 -5.04 9.45 -2.32
CA GLU A 24 -5.53 10.83 -2.42
C GLU A 24 -6.84 11.01 -1.65
N ALA A 25 -7.80 10.08 -1.78
CA ALA A 25 -9.07 10.17 -1.08
C ALA A 25 -8.93 10.12 0.45
N ILE A 26 -8.06 9.23 0.96
CA ILE A 26 -7.81 9.11 2.40
C ILE A 26 -7.10 10.35 2.95
N THR A 27 -6.06 10.82 2.25
CA THR A 27 -5.30 12.01 2.68
C THR A 27 -6.13 13.28 2.60
N ALA A 28 -6.96 13.45 1.57
CA ALA A 28 -7.92 14.55 1.48
C ALA A 28 -8.95 14.54 2.61
N GLY A 29 -9.29 13.37 3.14
CA GLY A 29 -10.13 13.20 4.33
C GLY A 29 -9.43 13.45 5.66
N GLY A 30 -8.15 13.84 5.66
CA GLY A 30 -7.33 14.04 6.86
C GLY A 30 -6.76 12.75 7.46
N GLY A 31 -6.89 11.61 6.76
CA GLY A 31 -6.29 10.35 7.18
C GLY A 31 -4.81 10.25 6.84
N SER A 32 -4.10 9.36 7.53
CA SER A 32 -2.69 9.03 7.24
C SER A 32 -2.63 7.81 6.33
N CYS A 33 -2.18 8.01 5.07
CA CYS A 33 -2.01 6.93 4.11
C CYS A 33 -0.65 7.03 3.41
N GLU A 34 0.09 5.93 3.37
CA GLU A 34 1.30 5.80 2.54
C GLU A 34 0.97 5.14 1.20
N TYR A 35 1.69 5.54 0.16
CA TYR A 35 1.57 4.98 -1.17
C TYR A 35 2.92 4.52 -1.69
N HIS A 36 3.00 3.26 -2.11
CA HIS A 36 4.21 2.66 -2.68
C HIS A 36 3.94 2.05 -4.05
N VAL A 37 4.92 2.13 -4.95
CA VAL A 37 4.87 1.51 -6.27
C VAL A 37 6.02 0.51 -6.39
N VAL A 38 5.69 -0.72 -6.73
CA VAL A 38 6.63 -1.83 -6.90
C VAL A 38 6.81 -2.09 -8.39
N GLU A 39 8.03 -1.90 -8.87
CA GLU A 39 8.42 -2.29 -10.22
C GLU A 39 8.58 -3.80 -10.31
N SER A 40 7.66 -4.46 -11.00
CA SER A 40 7.60 -5.92 -11.04
C SER A 40 6.79 -6.37 -12.26
N PRO A 41 7.25 -7.36 -13.05
CA PRO A 41 6.51 -7.92 -14.19
C PRO A 41 5.38 -8.91 -13.80
N GLN A 42 5.12 -9.13 -12.51
CA GLN A 42 4.22 -10.17 -12.00
C GLN A 42 2.72 -9.82 -12.15
N GLY A 43 2.41 -8.65 -12.70
CA GLY A 43 1.04 -8.17 -12.85
C GLY A 43 0.32 -8.10 -11.52
N HIS A 44 -0.97 -8.42 -11.55
CA HIS A 44 -1.80 -8.44 -10.35
C HIS A 44 -1.25 -9.36 -9.26
N ASP A 45 -0.76 -10.55 -9.63
CA ASP A 45 -0.23 -11.52 -8.68
C ASP A 45 1.07 -11.05 -7.99
N GLY A 46 1.62 -9.89 -8.37
CA GLY A 46 2.74 -9.28 -7.65
C GLY A 46 2.46 -9.08 -6.16
N PHE A 47 1.20 -8.91 -5.72
CA PHE A 47 0.91 -8.85 -4.28
C PHE A 47 1.20 -10.17 -3.53
N LEU A 48 1.11 -11.31 -4.23
CA LEU A 48 1.44 -12.63 -3.70
C LEU A 48 2.94 -12.91 -3.82
N LEU A 49 3.54 -12.53 -4.95
CA LEU A 49 4.89 -12.94 -5.33
C LEU A 49 5.97 -12.00 -4.80
N GLU A 50 5.69 -10.70 -4.68
CA GLU A 50 6.64 -9.68 -4.22
C GLU A 50 6.63 -9.50 -2.69
N SER A 51 6.43 -10.59 -1.95
CA SER A 51 6.38 -10.59 -0.47
C SER A 51 7.65 -10.04 0.18
N GLY A 52 8.81 -10.16 -0.49
CA GLY A 52 10.06 -9.57 -0.03
C GLY A 52 10.07 -8.04 0.00
N ILE A 53 9.23 -7.40 -0.84
CA ILE A 53 9.10 -5.94 -0.92
C ILE A 53 7.89 -5.48 -0.10
N LEU A 54 6.74 -6.16 -0.26
CA LEU A 54 5.48 -5.77 0.39
C LEU A 54 5.43 -6.13 1.88
N GLY A 55 6.04 -7.24 2.27
CA GLY A 55 6.03 -7.73 3.66
C GLY A 55 6.57 -6.69 4.66
N PRO A 56 7.77 -6.11 4.44
CA PRO A 56 8.29 -5.05 5.30
C PRO A 56 7.38 -3.82 5.41
N LEU A 57 6.74 -3.39 4.30
CA LEU A 57 5.82 -2.25 4.29
C LEU A 57 4.56 -2.52 5.14
N ILE A 58 4.00 -3.73 4.99
CA ILE A 58 2.85 -4.17 5.78
C ILE A 58 3.23 -4.24 7.26
N ALA A 59 4.39 -4.81 7.59
CA ALA A 59 4.86 -4.93 8.96
C ALA A 59 5.04 -3.56 9.64
N ASP A 60 5.65 -2.58 8.94
CA ASP A 60 5.77 -1.21 9.45
C ASP A 60 4.40 -0.57 9.72
N THR A 61 3.46 -0.71 8.78
CA THR A 61 2.11 -0.17 8.91
C THR A 61 1.39 -0.75 10.14
N LEU A 62 1.52 -2.06 10.37
CA LEU A 62 0.95 -2.72 11.55
C LEU A 62 1.61 -2.25 12.85
N LEU A 63 2.93 -2.02 12.85
CA LEU A 63 3.64 -1.49 14.01
C LEU A 63 3.17 -0.06 14.36
N ARG A 64 2.94 0.79 13.35
CA ARG A 64 2.37 2.12 13.57
C ARG A 64 0.94 2.04 14.11
N ALA A 65 0.12 1.13 13.59
CA ALA A 65 -1.25 0.94 14.06
C ALA A 65 -1.29 0.48 15.53
N ALA A 66 -0.38 -0.43 15.91
CA ALA A 66 -0.26 -0.90 17.28
C ALA A 66 0.16 0.21 18.25
N LYS A 67 1.06 1.12 17.84
CA LYS A 67 1.46 2.29 18.64
C LYS A 67 0.29 3.25 18.87
N GLU A 68 -0.45 3.60 17.83
CA GLU A 68 -1.63 4.49 17.95
C GLU A 68 -2.73 3.91 18.85
N THR A 69 -2.81 2.58 18.99
CA THR A 69 -3.82 1.93 19.86
C THR A 69 -3.36 1.87 21.32
N ALA A 70 -2.06 1.99 21.58
CA ALA A 70 -1.49 1.96 22.92
C ALA A 70 -1.44 3.34 23.60
N GLU A 71 -1.67 4.40 22.83
CA GLU A 71 -1.81 5.80 23.26
C GLU A 71 -3.28 6.16 23.51
#